data_AF-A0A520QV92-F1
#
_entry.id   AF-A0A520QV92-F1
#
_cell.length_a   1.000
_cell.length_b   1.000
_cell.length_c   1.000
_cell.angle_alpha   90.00
_cell.angle_beta   90.00
_cell.angle_gamma   90.00
#
_symmetry.space_group_name_H-M   'P 1'
#
loop_
_entity.id
_entity.type
_entity.pdbx_description
1 polymer ?
#
loop_
_entity_poly.entity_id
_entity_poly.type
_entity_poly.pdbx_seq_one_letter_code
_entity_poly.pdbx_strand_id
1 'polypeptide(L)'
;MTLFPFGLNSTASEITDQQMLDVFPPTVAATEKSQRGNTLISLDYTPSTSLWAEGLDERQVFHAQIQHDQNENNSFTLRIGKGGQVYSLRGPFGESVPPSCTGEGPSRSPWNDEVWQFVTVCSKYNGLKAIQQSGDVPESTLEAITAIPYKSTFFIHNSGAYVPDSRTINNLYCPMLAASQTNDKRGYRSLTWGLVPQVRTIHRSPVLYYNQVRDIGNGIIELTWVVHNFSPRDDIVFDFLNAPWGGTRHTSLPYHAISSPDNTLKPRDAFFPDTKPGGTISLRKTGGWKIASASKDEDSASLALVFGRDKHLEEQQSKAERGEPYSQRGGGVLRDFLAHYPQLYNGIWKDWETRPENSFRNYDVIEMIPNLTLRPGESIWYRSFLVVNQRNDAAALAQSLVKDVDYGLLRFSTTDTPRVPVYLVDNRVVETAAAGTQPAVHLFSRPVPGSHPVFLLEDTQTGHEIISTDLYRFVPSEPLALHLSQEHPKSNYYSNARGYSLDKHHCRWKRLLGFGLIAQPNGNGSQLLSTALPKNVFPTPDTTHLDLWSAAIE
;
A
#
# COMPACT_ATOMS: atom_id res chain seq x y z
N MET A 1 11.63 46.32 13.23
CA MET A 1 12.47 46.27 12.01
C MET A 1 13.68 45.43 12.39
N THR A 2 13.81 44.16 12.02
CA THR A 2 13.72 43.56 10.68
C THR A 2 13.13 42.16 10.81
N LEU A 3 12.02 41.91 10.11
CA LEU A 3 11.46 40.57 9.88
C LEU A 3 12.29 39.92 8.76
N PHE A 4 12.88 38.75 9.03
CA PHE A 4 13.43 37.88 7.99
C PHE A 4 12.26 37.15 7.30
N PRO A 5 12.14 37.21 5.96
CA PRO A 5 11.17 36.40 5.25
C PRO A 5 11.77 35.02 5.00
N PHE A 6 11.27 33.99 5.68
CA PHE A 6 11.46 32.61 5.23
C PHE A 6 10.47 32.34 4.09
N GLY A 7 10.90 32.57 2.86
CA GLY A 7 10.21 32.11 1.66
C GLY A 7 10.72 30.73 1.27
N LEU A 8 9.96 29.67 1.56
CA LEU A 8 10.02 28.42 0.81
C LEU A 8 9.08 28.61 -0.38
N ASN A 9 9.63 28.86 -1.56
CA ASN A 9 8.84 28.84 -2.80
C ASN A 9 8.58 27.38 -3.17
N SER A 10 7.55 26.76 -2.59
CA SER A 10 6.98 25.54 -3.15
C SER A 10 6.25 25.88 -4.45
N THR A 11 6.29 24.96 -5.41
CA THR A 11 5.49 25.12 -6.64
C THR A 11 4.01 24.93 -6.33
N ALA A 12 3.12 25.45 -7.19
CA ALA A 12 1.67 25.24 -7.02
C ALA A 12 1.31 23.75 -7.01
N SER A 13 2.00 22.94 -7.82
CA SER A 13 1.83 21.48 -7.85
C SER A 13 2.23 20.82 -6.53
N GLU A 14 3.35 21.23 -5.92
CA GLU A 14 3.77 20.72 -4.61
C GLU A 14 2.77 21.05 -3.50
N ILE A 15 2.16 22.24 -3.54
CA ILE A 15 1.11 22.63 -2.58
C ILE A 15 -0.13 21.74 -2.74
N THR A 16 -0.57 21.51 -3.98
CA THR A 16 -1.71 20.62 -4.25
C THR A 16 -1.42 19.19 -3.80
N ASP A 17 -0.23 18.66 -4.07
CA ASP A 17 0.17 17.32 -3.62
C ASP A 17 0.22 17.23 -2.09
N GLN A 18 0.75 18.25 -1.41
CA GLN A 18 0.71 18.30 0.06
C GLN A 18 -0.71 18.28 0.61
N GLN A 19 -1.66 19.00 -0.01
CA GLN A 19 -3.07 18.99 0.40
C GLN A 19 -3.77 17.65 0.15
N MET A 20 -3.43 16.96 -0.94
CA MET A 20 -3.89 15.59 -1.24
C MET A 20 -3.34 14.57 -0.23
N LEU A 21 -2.08 14.75 0.17
CA LEU A 21 -1.36 13.83 1.04
C LEU A 21 -1.54 14.13 2.53
N ASP A 22 -2.29 15.18 2.88
CA ASP A 22 -2.60 15.52 4.28
C ASP A 22 -3.78 14.70 4.83
N VAL A 23 -3.63 13.38 4.78
CA VAL A 23 -4.61 12.40 5.27
C VAL A 23 -4.16 11.71 6.55
N PHE A 24 -2.87 11.79 6.90
CA PHE A 24 -2.30 10.99 7.97
C PHE A 24 -2.63 11.59 9.34
N PRO A 25 -3.04 10.78 10.33
CA PRO A 25 -3.08 11.22 11.72
C PRO A 25 -1.69 11.72 12.17
N PRO A 26 -1.63 12.72 13.07
CA PRO A 26 -0.37 13.21 13.61
C PRO A 26 0.46 12.07 14.21
N THR A 27 1.78 12.10 13.99
CA THR A 27 2.70 11.17 14.65
C THR A 27 2.61 11.35 16.17
N VAL A 28 2.66 10.25 16.90
CA VAL A 28 2.64 10.24 18.38
C VAL A 28 4.00 9.84 18.97
N ALA A 29 4.86 9.21 18.17
CA ALA A 29 6.21 8.89 18.55
C ALA A 29 7.10 10.12 18.41
N ALA A 30 7.88 10.41 19.44
CA ALA A 30 8.82 11.51 19.44
C ALA A 30 10.11 11.11 20.14
N THR A 31 11.23 11.55 19.60
CA THR A 31 12.51 11.52 20.29
C THR A 31 12.91 12.94 20.69
N GLU A 32 13.69 13.01 21.77
CA GLU A 32 14.34 14.23 22.21
C GLU A 32 15.18 14.82 21.08
N LYS A 33 15.28 16.15 20.99
CA LYS A 33 16.00 16.81 19.88
C LYS A 33 17.45 16.33 19.76
N SER A 34 18.10 15.99 20.86
CA SER A 34 19.47 15.46 20.90
C SER A 34 19.60 14.03 20.35
N GLN A 35 18.50 13.30 20.22
CA GLN A 35 18.46 11.89 19.78
C GLN A 35 17.86 11.73 18.38
N ARG A 36 17.58 12.84 17.68
CA ARG A 36 16.90 12.81 16.38
C ARG A 36 17.78 12.43 15.21
N GLY A 37 19.10 12.52 15.35
CA GLY A 37 20.03 12.42 14.23
C GLY A 37 19.73 13.41 13.11
N ASN A 38 20.38 13.22 11.96
CA ASN A 38 20.16 14.00 10.75
C ASN A 38 19.39 13.18 9.73
N THR A 39 18.34 13.76 9.15
CA THR A 39 17.56 13.14 8.08
C THR A 39 17.85 13.84 6.75
N LEU A 40 18.15 13.07 5.71
CA LEU A 40 18.22 13.54 4.33
C LEU A 40 17.27 12.73 3.45
N ILE A 41 16.42 13.42 2.71
CA ILE A 41 15.54 12.81 1.72
C ILE A 41 16.01 13.19 0.32
N SER A 42 16.32 12.20 -0.51
CA SER A 42 16.78 12.38 -1.88
C SER A 42 15.83 11.72 -2.88
N LEU A 43 15.63 12.37 -4.03
CA LEU A 43 14.92 11.83 -5.20
C LEU A 43 15.88 11.40 -6.30
N ASP A 44 17.18 11.62 -6.11
CA ASP A 44 18.21 11.23 -7.06
C ASP A 44 18.69 9.81 -6.78
N TYR A 45 18.66 8.98 -7.81
CA TYR A 45 19.16 7.62 -7.70
C TYR A 45 20.67 7.60 -7.53
N THR A 46 21.11 6.90 -6.48
CA THR A 46 22.49 6.47 -6.30
C THR A 46 22.51 4.95 -6.19
N PRO A 47 23.48 4.24 -6.82
CA PRO A 47 23.59 2.80 -6.65
C PRO A 47 23.69 2.43 -5.16
N SER A 48 22.85 1.48 -4.69
CA SER A 48 23.05 0.90 -3.37
C SER A 48 24.17 -0.14 -3.41
N THR A 49 24.67 -0.51 -2.23
CA THR A 49 25.50 -1.72 -2.07
C THR A 49 24.65 -2.96 -1.80
N SER A 50 23.35 -2.93 -2.09
CA SER A 50 22.45 -4.07 -1.92
C SER A 50 22.54 -5.00 -3.11
N LEU A 51 22.56 -6.31 -2.85
CA LEU A 51 22.54 -7.33 -3.90
C LEU A 51 21.10 -7.78 -4.15
N TRP A 52 20.68 -7.64 -5.41
CA TRP A 52 19.39 -8.07 -5.95
C TRP A 52 19.59 -9.33 -6.81
N ALA A 53 18.50 -10.06 -7.07
CA ALA A 53 18.55 -11.20 -7.97
C ALA A 53 19.08 -10.81 -9.37
N GLU A 54 19.66 -11.78 -10.07
CA GLU A 54 20.32 -11.55 -11.36
C GLU A 54 19.37 -10.87 -12.38
N GLY A 55 19.90 -9.90 -13.12
CA GLY A 55 19.15 -9.17 -14.15
C GLY A 55 18.13 -8.17 -13.60
N LEU A 56 18.18 -7.86 -12.29
CA LEU A 56 17.42 -6.76 -11.69
C LEU A 56 18.23 -5.46 -11.66
N ASP A 57 17.63 -4.40 -12.17
CA ASP A 57 18.17 -3.04 -12.14
C ASP A 57 17.37 -2.19 -11.18
N GLU A 58 18.00 -1.77 -10.07
CA GLU A 58 17.36 -1.00 -9.01
C GLU A 58 16.77 0.34 -9.50
N ARG A 59 17.30 0.91 -10.60
CA ARG A 59 16.74 2.12 -11.24
C ARG A 59 15.29 1.94 -11.69
N GLN A 60 14.87 0.69 -11.93
CA GLN A 60 13.51 0.39 -12.32
C GLN A 60 12.51 0.57 -11.17
N VAL A 61 12.94 0.37 -9.91
CA VAL A 61 12.08 0.50 -8.73
C VAL A 61 12.28 1.80 -7.96
N PHE A 62 13.47 2.38 -7.96
CA PHE A 62 13.80 3.55 -7.14
C PHE A 62 12.83 4.74 -7.38
N HIS A 63 12.36 5.33 -6.29
CA HIS A 63 11.59 6.56 -6.29
C HIS A 63 12.16 7.62 -5.34
N ALA A 64 12.46 7.23 -4.09
CA ALA A 64 13.04 8.13 -3.10
C ALA A 64 13.92 7.37 -2.10
N GLN A 65 14.84 8.07 -1.46
CA GLN A 65 15.67 7.58 -0.37
C GLN A 65 15.49 8.46 0.87
N ILE A 66 15.40 7.83 2.05
CA ILE A 66 15.54 8.47 3.36
C ILE A 66 16.83 7.95 3.97
N GLN A 67 17.78 8.84 4.22
CA GLN A 67 19.01 8.59 4.97
C GLN A 67 18.84 9.16 6.38
N HIS A 68 19.17 8.35 7.38
CA HIS A 68 19.26 8.76 8.77
C HIS A 68 20.70 8.56 9.27
N ASP A 69 21.36 9.66 9.63
CA ASP A 69 22.72 9.67 10.15
C ASP A 69 22.73 10.03 11.63
N GLN A 70 23.24 9.11 12.45
CA GLN A 70 23.47 9.30 13.87
C GLN A 70 24.71 8.49 14.31
N ASN A 71 24.53 7.46 15.14
CA ASN A 71 25.59 6.52 15.50
C ASN A 71 25.55 5.35 14.51
N GLU A 72 26.67 4.64 14.35
CA GLU A 72 26.75 3.47 13.48
C GLU A 72 25.57 2.53 13.74
N ASN A 73 25.34 2.17 15.00
CA ASN A 73 24.32 1.23 15.45
C ASN A 73 22.86 1.57 15.12
N ASN A 74 22.52 2.85 14.95
CA ASN A 74 21.15 3.30 14.74
C ASN A 74 20.95 4.15 13.47
N SER A 75 21.97 4.24 12.63
CA SER A 75 21.89 4.85 11.30
C SER A 75 21.25 3.90 10.29
N PHE A 76 20.53 4.45 9.31
CA PHE A 76 19.92 3.63 8.26
C PHE A 76 19.78 4.37 6.92
N THR A 77 19.71 3.59 5.86
CA THR A 77 19.28 4.04 4.52
C THR A 77 18.04 3.24 4.13
N LEU A 78 16.92 3.93 3.95
CA LEU A 78 15.66 3.34 3.51
C LEU A 78 15.33 3.84 2.10
N ARG A 79 14.87 2.95 1.20
CA ARG A 79 14.42 3.34 -0.14
C ARG A 79 12.97 2.96 -0.40
N ILE A 80 12.26 3.91 -1.00
CA ILE A 80 10.86 3.83 -1.37
C ILE A 80 10.79 3.59 -2.87
N GLY A 81 9.94 2.63 -3.26
CA GLY A 81 9.75 2.22 -4.64
C GLY A 81 8.69 3.03 -5.35
N LYS A 82 8.61 2.90 -6.68
CA LYS A 82 7.60 3.58 -7.51
C LYS A 82 6.14 3.21 -7.18
N GLY A 83 5.90 2.13 -6.43
CA GLY A 83 4.59 1.77 -5.87
C GLY A 83 4.34 2.31 -4.46
N GLY A 84 5.30 3.01 -3.85
CA GLY A 84 5.21 3.52 -2.48
C GLY A 84 5.64 2.50 -1.41
N GLN A 85 6.01 1.29 -1.79
CA GLN A 85 6.53 0.26 -0.89
C GLN A 85 7.96 0.55 -0.45
N VAL A 86 8.35 0.08 0.74
CA VAL A 86 9.77 0.09 1.15
C VAL A 86 10.43 -1.16 0.59
N TYR A 87 11.30 -0.98 -0.39
CA TYR A 87 11.95 -2.09 -1.09
C TYR A 87 13.40 -2.33 -0.66
N SER A 88 13.98 -1.41 0.13
CA SER A 88 15.32 -1.54 0.71
C SER A 88 15.36 -0.83 2.06
N LEU A 89 16.00 -1.46 3.03
CA LEU A 89 16.32 -0.89 4.35
C LEU A 89 17.66 -1.44 4.79
N ARG A 90 18.68 -0.61 4.68
CA ARG A 90 20.04 -0.90 5.11
C ARG A 90 20.33 -0.29 6.47
N GLY A 91 20.94 -1.07 7.34
CA GLY A 91 21.47 -0.64 8.64
C GLY A 91 22.81 -1.33 8.93
N PRO A 92 23.23 -1.39 10.21
CA PRO A 92 24.48 -2.08 10.61
C PRO A 92 24.51 -3.57 10.27
N PHE A 93 23.34 -4.18 10.07
CA PHE A 93 23.16 -5.56 9.64
C PHE A 93 23.31 -5.76 8.11
N GLY A 94 23.62 -4.71 7.34
CA GLY A 94 23.56 -4.76 5.87
C GLY A 94 22.14 -4.50 5.36
N GLU A 95 21.72 -5.20 4.31
CA GLU A 95 20.36 -5.08 3.74
C GLU A 95 19.38 -5.99 4.48
N SER A 96 18.29 -5.44 5.00
CA SER A 96 17.24 -6.24 5.64
C SER A 96 16.19 -6.75 4.67
N VAL A 97 16.03 -6.13 3.49
CA VAL A 97 15.01 -6.56 2.53
C VAL A 97 15.56 -7.67 1.63
N PRO A 98 14.82 -8.78 1.42
CA PRO A 98 15.30 -9.89 0.59
C PRO A 98 15.60 -9.45 -0.86
N PRO A 99 16.44 -10.18 -1.60
CA PRO A 99 16.94 -9.80 -2.93
C PRO A 99 15.87 -9.75 -4.04
N SER A 100 14.58 -9.93 -3.71
CA SER A 100 13.44 -10.09 -4.63
C SER A 100 13.65 -11.26 -5.60
N CYS A 101 13.09 -12.43 -5.26
CA CYS A 101 13.36 -13.64 -6.01
C CYS A 101 12.72 -13.62 -7.40
N THR A 102 13.52 -13.91 -8.42
CA THR A 102 13.08 -14.04 -9.82
C THR A 102 12.98 -15.50 -10.26
N GLY A 103 12.71 -16.43 -9.33
CA GLY A 103 12.81 -17.87 -9.60
C GLY A 103 12.16 -18.28 -10.94
N GLU A 104 12.79 -19.22 -11.66
CA GLU A 104 12.17 -19.80 -12.86
C GLU A 104 10.80 -20.38 -12.48
N GLY A 105 9.74 -19.83 -13.07
CA GLY A 105 8.37 -20.15 -12.73
C GLY A 105 7.44 -18.98 -13.06
N PRO A 106 6.12 -19.24 -13.23
CA PRO A 106 5.18 -18.45 -14.03
C PRO A 106 4.90 -16.99 -13.57
N SER A 107 5.66 -16.43 -12.63
CA SER A 107 5.47 -15.08 -12.09
C SER A 107 6.77 -14.51 -11.53
N ARG A 108 7.52 -13.76 -12.34
CA ARG A 108 8.61 -12.88 -11.87
C ARG A 108 7.98 -11.64 -11.23
N SER A 109 8.39 -11.22 -10.03
CA SER A 109 7.80 -10.01 -9.42
C SER A 109 8.80 -9.21 -8.59
N PRO A 110 9.74 -8.53 -9.26
CA PRO A 110 10.83 -7.82 -8.59
C PRO A 110 10.30 -6.69 -7.72
N TRP A 111 10.67 -6.69 -6.44
CA TRP A 111 10.27 -5.69 -5.45
C TRP A 111 8.75 -5.54 -5.31
N ASN A 112 8.04 -6.68 -5.34
CA ASN A 112 6.60 -6.76 -5.11
C ASN A 112 6.25 -7.52 -3.83
N ASP A 113 6.63 -8.79 -3.68
CA ASP A 113 6.28 -9.58 -2.46
C ASP A 113 7.34 -9.45 -1.36
N GLU A 114 8.62 -9.36 -1.73
CA GLU A 114 9.77 -9.21 -0.83
C GLU A 114 10.03 -7.73 -0.49
N VAL A 115 9.05 -7.05 0.08
CA VAL A 115 9.08 -5.61 0.44
C VAL A 115 8.20 -5.37 1.67
N TRP A 116 8.30 -4.19 2.29
CA TRP A 116 7.29 -3.75 3.26
C TRP A 116 6.17 -2.99 2.56
N GLN A 117 4.93 -3.47 2.71
CA GLN A 117 3.75 -2.89 2.08
C GLN A 117 2.46 -3.18 2.86
N PHE A 118 1.35 -2.63 2.36
CA PHE A 118 -0.01 -2.98 2.76
C PHE A 118 -0.69 -3.79 1.65
N VAL A 119 -1.41 -4.85 2.01
CA VAL A 119 -2.22 -5.64 1.06
C VAL A 119 -3.66 -5.72 1.55
N THR A 120 -4.62 -5.49 0.65
CA THR A 120 -6.05 -5.63 0.94
C THR A 120 -6.61 -6.83 0.16
N VAL A 121 -7.44 -7.65 0.80
CA VAL A 121 -8.04 -8.85 0.18
C VAL A 121 -9.55 -8.77 0.30
N CYS A 122 -10.24 -8.97 -0.84
CA CYS A 122 -11.69 -9.09 -0.88
C CYS A 122 -12.07 -10.57 -0.80
N SER A 123 -12.20 -11.10 0.43
CA SER A 123 -12.44 -12.54 0.63
C SER A 123 -13.70 -13.04 -0.08
N LYS A 124 -14.71 -12.17 -0.24
CA LYS A 124 -15.96 -12.48 -0.94
C LYS A 124 -15.73 -12.91 -2.39
N TYR A 125 -14.73 -12.39 -3.09
CA TYR A 125 -14.51 -12.65 -4.52
C TYR A 125 -13.12 -13.18 -4.84
N ASN A 126 -12.36 -13.61 -3.82
CA ASN A 126 -10.98 -14.04 -3.97
C ASN A 126 -10.86 -15.52 -4.39
N GLY A 127 -10.88 -15.75 -5.70
CA GLY A 127 -10.59 -17.04 -6.33
C GLY A 127 -11.79 -17.97 -6.45
N LEU A 128 -11.58 -19.09 -7.14
CA LEU A 128 -12.60 -20.13 -7.37
C LEU A 128 -13.21 -20.65 -6.08
N LYS A 129 -12.38 -20.84 -5.05
CA LYS A 129 -12.83 -21.31 -3.73
C LYS A 129 -13.89 -20.40 -3.13
N ALA A 130 -13.74 -19.08 -3.28
CA ALA A 130 -14.74 -18.14 -2.79
C ALA A 130 -16.08 -18.38 -3.50
N ILE A 131 -16.07 -18.56 -4.83
CA ILE A 131 -17.29 -18.82 -5.62
C ILE A 131 -17.96 -20.11 -5.14
N GLN A 132 -17.22 -21.22 -5.09
CA GLN A 132 -17.71 -22.54 -4.70
C GLN A 132 -18.27 -22.57 -3.27
N GLN A 133 -17.69 -21.81 -2.34
CA GLN A 133 -18.20 -21.73 -0.97
C GLN A 133 -19.53 -20.98 -0.84
N SER A 134 -19.95 -20.25 -1.88
CA SER A 134 -21.15 -19.42 -1.86
C SER A 134 -22.34 -20.06 -2.56
N GLY A 135 -22.19 -21.23 -3.16
CA GLY A 135 -23.26 -21.93 -3.86
C GLY A 135 -22.72 -22.95 -4.86
N ASP A 136 -23.64 -23.72 -5.43
CA ASP A 136 -23.30 -24.75 -6.41
C ASP A 136 -22.80 -24.11 -7.71
N VAL A 137 -21.63 -24.56 -8.18
CA VAL A 137 -21.03 -24.15 -9.44
C VAL A 137 -20.91 -25.38 -10.33
N PRO A 138 -21.54 -25.42 -11.50
CA PRO A 138 -21.38 -26.53 -12.44
C PRO A 138 -19.91 -26.76 -12.80
N GLU A 139 -19.51 -28.02 -12.97
CA GLU A 139 -18.13 -28.37 -13.35
C GLU A 139 -17.71 -27.68 -14.65
N SER A 140 -18.61 -27.61 -15.64
CA SER A 140 -18.40 -26.88 -16.89
C SER A 140 -18.12 -25.38 -16.68
N THR A 141 -18.73 -24.75 -15.68
CA THR A 141 -18.46 -23.34 -15.32
C THR A 141 -17.08 -23.19 -14.68
N LEU A 142 -16.68 -24.14 -13.81
CA LEU A 142 -15.34 -24.15 -13.20
C LEU A 142 -14.25 -24.34 -14.25
N GLU A 143 -14.46 -25.26 -15.19
CA GLU A 143 -13.58 -25.47 -16.34
C GLU A 143 -13.45 -24.20 -17.18
N ALA A 144 -14.58 -23.55 -17.51
CA ALA A 144 -14.58 -22.30 -18.27
C ALA A 144 -13.80 -21.18 -17.56
N ILE A 145 -13.99 -20.98 -16.26
CA ILE A 145 -13.22 -19.97 -15.48
C ILE A 145 -11.74 -20.34 -15.39
N THR A 146 -11.40 -21.62 -15.35
CA THR A 146 -10.01 -22.07 -15.26
C THR A 146 -9.29 -21.98 -16.62
N ALA A 147 -10.02 -22.12 -17.72
CA ALA A 147 -9.49 -22.10 -19.08
C ALA A 147 -9.19 -20.68 -19.61
N ILE A 148 -9.79 -19.63 -19.05
CA ILE A 148 -9.55 -18.25 -19.49
C ILE A 148 -8.16 -17.74 -19.06
N PRO A 149 -7.54 -16.82 -19.82
CA PRO A 149 -6.22 -16.29 -19.51
C PRO A 149 -6.21 -15.23 -18.39
N TYR A 150 -7.32 -15.06 -17.67
CA TYR A 150 -7.49 -14.07 -16.60
C TYR A 150 -7.60 -14.75 -15.24
N LYS A 151 -6.94 -14.19 -14.24
CA LYS A 151 -6.97 -14.73 -12.87
C LYS A 151 -8.17 -14.20 -12.10
N SER A 152 -8.68 -15.04 -11.19
CA SER A 152 -9.88 -14.79 -10.37
C SER A 152 -9.57 -14.51 -8.90
N THR A 153 -8.30 -14.37 -8.52
CA THR A 153 -7.92 -13.92 -7.18
C THR A 153 -8.13 -12.41 -7.06
N PHE A 154 -8.65 -11.97 -5.92
CA PHE A 154 -8.99 -10.57 -5.66
C PHE A 154 -8.34 -10.09 -4.36
N PHE A 155 -7.07 -9.74 -4.50
CA PHE A 155 -6.30 -8.97 -3.55
C PHE A 155 -5.59 -7.85 -4.28
N ILE A 156 -5.24 -6.79 -3.56
CA ILE A 156 -4.69 -5.57 -4.12
C ILE A 156 -3.40 -5.23 -3.37
N HIS A 157 -2.30 -5.20 -4.12
CA HIS A 157 -1.00 -4.81 -3.60
C HIS A 157 -0.85 -3.29 -3.59
N ASN A 158 -0.08 -2.79 -2.63
CA ASN A 158 0.43 -1.43 -2.67
C ASN A 158 1.70 -1.33 -3.53
N SER A 159 2.48 -2.39 -3.68
CA SER A 159 3.74 -2.35 -4.45
C SER A 159 3.55 -2.43 -5.97
N GLY A 160 2.76 -3.39 -6.48
CA GLY A 160 2.66 -3.62 -7.93
C GLY A 160 2.09 -4.98 -8.33
N ALA A 161 2.40 -5.40 -9.56
CA ALA A 161 1.90 -6.62 -10.16
C ALA A 161 2.97 -7.69 -10.42
N TYR A 162 2.53 -8.94 -10.45
CA TYR A 162 3.25 -10.10 -10.93
C TYR A 162 3.44 -10.01 -12.45
N VAL A 163 4.68 -10.13 -12.90
CA VAL A 163 5.04 -10.13 -14.30
C VAL A 163 5.06 -11.58 -14.81
N PRO A 164 4.24 -11.94 -15.81
CA PRO A 164 4.28 -13.25 -16.44
C PRO A 164 5.66 -13.54 -17.05
N ASP A 165 6.00 -14.82 -17.25
CA ASP A 165 7.30 -15.32 -17.73
C ASP A 165 7.76 -14.87 -19.14
N SER A 166 7.09 -13.88 -19.73
CA SER A 166 7.57 -13.21 -20.94
C SER A 166 8.60 -12.14 -20.58
N ARG A 167 9.82 -12.26 -21.11
CA ARG A 167 10.90 -11.26 -21.00
C ARG A 167 10.56 -9.87 -21.58
N THR A 168 9.33 -9.66 -22.06
CA THR A 168 8.88 -8.48 -22.79
C THR A 168 8.10 -7.48 -21.94
N ILE A 169 7.65 -7.85 -20.74
CA ILE A 169 6.87 -6.96 -19.87
C ILE A 169 7.81 -6.29 -18.85
N ASN A 170 7.82 -4.95 -18.85
CA ASN A 170 8.49 -4.17 -17.80
C ASN A 170 7.74 -4.31 -16.47
N ASN A 171 8.44 -4.18 -15.35
CA ASN A 171 7.81 -4.19 -14.03
C ASN A 171 6.66 -3.18 -13.97
N LEU A 172 5.48 -3.63 -13.53
CA LEU A 172 4.31 -2.78 -13.34
C LEU A 172 4.13 -2.53 -11.85
N TYR A 173 4.63 -1.39 -11.36
CA TYR A 173 4.37 -0.92 -10.01
C TYR A 173 3.02 -0.21 -9.92
N CYS A 174 2.46 -0.11 -8.71
CA CYS A 174 1.27 0.68 -8.45
C CYS A 174 1.51 2.13 -8.89
N PRO A 175 0.69 2.72 -9.79
CA PRO A 175 0.97 4.06 -10.29
C PRO A 175 0.97 5.11 -9.18
N MET A 176 2.06 5.88 -9.11
CA MET A 176 2.21 7.03 -8.21
C MET A 176 1.34 8.19 -8.72
N LEU A 177 0.42 8.66 -7.89
CA LEU A 177 -0.56 9.69 -8.24
C LEU A 177 -0.28 11.05 -7.58
N ALA A 178 0.48 11.06 -6.47
CA ALA A 178 1.03 12.24 -5.80
C ALA A 178 2.16 11.80 -4.85
N ALA A 179 3.18 12.65 -4.66
CA ALA A 179 4.23 12.38 -3.68
C ALA A 179 4.86 13.68 -3.16
N SER A 180 5.19 13.74 -1.87
CA SER A 180 5.85 14.91 -1.28
C SER A 180 6.62 14.59 -0.01
N GLN A 181 7.59 15.44 0.31
CA GLN A 181 8.22 15.45 1.64
C GLN A 181 7.28 16.11 2.66
N THR A 182 7.36 15.69 3.92
CA THR A 182 6.72 16.42 5.02
C THR A 182 7.38 17.78 5.20
N ASN A 183 6.65 18.75 5.75
CA ASN A 183 7.15 20.12 5.95
C ASN A 183 8.42 20.20 6.80
N ASP A 184 8.59 19.27 7.74
CA ASP A 184 9.79 19.17 8.58
C ASP A 184 10.91 18.32 7.97
N LYS A 185 10.72 17.83 6.73
CA LYS A 185 11.68 17.03 5.93
C LYS A 185 12.14 15.75 6.61
N ARG A 186 11.37 15.23 7.57
CA ARG A 186 11.64 13.95 8.25
C ARG A 186 10.81 12.79 7.75
N GLY A 187 9.85 13.04 6.87
CA GLY A 187 9.02 12.00 6.28
C GLY A 187 8.79 12.22 4.80
N TYR A 188 8.43 11.12 4.15
CA TYR A 188 8.02 11.08 2.76
C TYR A 188 6.62 10.50 2.66
N ARG A 189 5.76 11.16 1.89
CA ARG A 189 4.36 10.78 1.66
C ARG A 189 4.17 10.42 0.19
N SER A 190 3.43 9.37 -0.07
CA SER A 190 3.07 8.94 -1.42
C SER A 190 1.61 8.51 -1.47
N LEU A 191 0.95 8.74 -2.59
CA LEU A 191 -0.36 8.20 -2.93
C LEU A 191 -0.21 7.35 -4.19
N THR A 192 -0.62 6.08 -4.13
CA THR A 192 -0.62 5.18 -5.29
C THR A 192 -1.97 4.53 -5.51
N TRP A 193 -2.27 4.21 -6.77
CA TRP A 193 -3.38 3.32 -7.10
C TRP A 193 -2.95 1.88 -6.90
N GLY A 194 -3.60 1.19 -5.95
CA GLY A 194 -3.32 -0.22 -5.70
C GLY A 194 -3.69 -1.07 -6.90
N LEU A 195 -2.92 -2.11 -7.19
CA LEU A 195 -3.18 -3.01 -8.32
C LEU A 195 -3.62 -4.38 -7.84
N VAL A 196 -4.58 -4.97 -8.55
CA VAL A 196 -4.73 -6.43 -8.52
C VAL A 196 -3.44 -6.99 -9.14
N PRO A 197 -2.66 -7.80 -8.41
CA PRO A 197 -1.29 -8.08 -8.83
C PRO A 197 -1.23 -9.05 -10.00
N GLN A 198 -2.34 -9.62 -10.44
CA GLN A 198 -2.39 -10.34 -11.70
C GLN A 198 -2.62 -9.35 -12.85
N VAL A 199 -1.61 -9.16 -13.71
CA VAL A 199 -1.69 -8.25 -14.88
C VAL A 199 -2.84 -8.60 -15.84
N ARG A 200 -3.31 -9.86 -15.82
CA ARG A 200 -4.55 -10.28 -16.45
C ARG A 200 -5.53 -10.76 -15.40
N THR A 201 -6.58 -9.99 -15.17
CA THR A 201 -7.55 -10.24 -14.11
C THR A 201 -8.97 -9.98 -14.57
N ILE A 202 -9.93 -10.62 -13.91
CA ILE A 202 -11.36 -10.32 -14.08
C ILE A 202 -11.85 -9.23 -13.12
N HIS A 203 -11.00 -8.81 -12.19
CA HIS A 203 -11.32 -7.85 -11.14
C HIS A 203 -10.80 -6.45 -11.48
N ARG A 204 -11.47 -5.44 -10.91
CA ARG A 204 -11.02 -4.05 -10.94
C ARG A 204 -10.56 -3.66 -9.55
N SER A 205 -9.46 -2.94 -9.42
CA SER A 205 -8.99 -2.39 -8.14
C SER A 205 -9.65 -1.04 -7.85
N PRO A 206 -10.44 -0.92 -6.77
CA PRO A 206 -10.99 0.35 -6.31
C PRO A 206 -10.28 0.83 -5.03
N VAL A 207 -8.95 0.66 -4.93
CA VAL A 207 -8.20 1.01 -3.72
C VAL A 207 -7.11 2.04 -3.99
N LEU A 208 -7.09 3.09 -3.17
CA LEU A 208 -5.99 4.04 -3.07
C LEU A 208 -5.20 3.76 -1.79
N TYR A 209 -3.88 3.74 -1.91
CA TYR A 209 -2.95 3.63 -0.81
C TYR A 209 -2.20 4.95 -0.62
N TYR A 210 -2.33 5.54 0.56
CA TYR A 210 -1.46 6.60 1.02
C TYR A 210 -0.44 5.99 1.99
N ASN A 211 0.83 6.24 1.75
CA ASN A 211 1.92 5.77 2.60
C ASN A 211 2.68 6.98 3.15
N GLN A 212 2.99 6.96 4.44
CA GLN A 212 3.94 7.86 5.07
C GLN A 212 5.04 7.02 5.72
N VAL A 213 6.28 7.26 5.29
CA VAL A 213 7.48 6.75 5.97
C VAL A 213 8.15 7.93 6.65
N ARG A 214 8.43 7.82 7.94
CA ARG A 214 8.97 8.93 8.73
C ARG A 214 10.11 8.48 9.63
N ASP A 215 11.21 9.21 9.57
CA ASP A 215 12.32 9.11 10.50
C ASP A 215 11.97 9.86 11.80
N ILE A 216 11.74 9.10 12.87
CA ILE A 216 11.45 9.63 14.20
C ILE A 216 12.74 9.98 14.96
N GLY A 217 13.89 9.43 14.57
CA GLY A 217 15.17 9.52 15.25
C GLY A 217 15.51 8.26 16.05
N ASN A 218 16.76 8.14 16.48
CA ASN A 218 17.26 7.01 17.26
C ASN A 218 17.01 5.64 16.59
N GLY A 219 17.11 5.59 15.26
CA GLY A 219 16.83 4.39 14.47
C GLY A 219 15.36 3.99 14.37
N ILE A 220 14.42 4.82 14.83
CA ILE A 220 12.97 4.54 14.77
C ILE A 220 12.39 5.06 13.45
N ILE A 221 11.73 4.17 12.71
CA ILE A 221 11.00 4.47 11.48
C ILE A 221 9.51 4.24 11.75
N GLU A 222 8.69 5.27 11.59
CA GLU A 222 7.23 5.14 11.60
C GLU A 222 6.75 4.84 10.18
N LEU A 223 5.92 3.80 10.06
CA LEU A 223 5.19 3.46 8.84
C LEU A 223 3.69 3.69 9.09
N THR A 224 3.08 4.61 8.36
CA THR A 224 1.64 4.86 8.44
C THR A 224 1.00 4.69 7.08
N TRP A 225 -0.05 3.88 7.01
CA TRP A 225 -0.89 3.69 5.83
C TRP A 225 -2.25 4.33 6.05
N VAL A 226 -2.78 5.00 5.02
CA VAL A 226 -4.21 5.28 4.88
C VAL A 226 -4.69 4.57 3.63
N VAL A 227 -5.79 3.81 3.75
CA VAL A 227 -6.33 3.00 2.65
C VAL A 227 -7.77 3.41 2.41
N HIS A 228 -8.10 3.77 1.18
CA HIS A 228 -9.44 4.18 0.79
C HIS A 228 -10.03 3.24 -0.26
N ASN A 229 -11.26 2.76 -0.04
CA ASN A 229 -12.00 1.94 -0.98
C ASN A 229 -13.05 2.80 -1.69
N PHE A 230 -12.86 3.05 -2.98
CA PHE A 230 -13.76 3.86 -3.80
C PHE A 230 -14.67 3.00 -4.70
N SER A 231 -14.95 1.75 -4.33
CA SER A 231 -15.79 0.88 -5.15
C SER A 231 -17.18 1.49 -5.36
N PRO A 232 -17.72 1.53 -6.60
CA PRO A 232 -19.12 1.90 -6.84
C PRO A 232 -20.10 0.79 -6.42
N ARG A 233 -19.60 -0.39 -6.05
CA ARG A 233 -20.39 -1.51 -5.54
C ARG A 233 -20.23 -1.66 -4.05
N ASP A 234 -21.35 -1.62 -3.32
CA ASP A 234 -21.42 -1.76 -1.86
C ASP A 234 -20.90 -3.11 -1.32
N ASP A 235 -20.88 -4.13 -2.18
CA ASP A 235 -20.53 -5.49 -1.79
C ASP A 235 -19.05 -5.85 -2.00
N ILE A 236 -18.24 -4.90 -2.46
CA ILE A 236 -16.78 -5.04 -2.59
C ILE A 236 -16.12 -4.52 -1.32
N VAL A 237 -16.09 -5.39 -0.31
CA VAL A 237 -15.49 -5.13 1.00
C VAL A 237 -14.13 -5.81 1.06
N PHE A 238 -13.11 -5.08 1.52
CA PHE A 238 -11.79 -5.65 1.84
C PHE A 238 -11.72 -5.94 3.33
N ASP A 239 -11.66 -7.22 3.67
CA ASP A 239 -11.92 -7.71 5.02
C ASP A 239 -10.76 -8.53 5.61
N PHE A 240 -9.78 -8.83 4.77
CA PHE A 240 -8.53 -9.44 5.18
C PHE A 240 -7.40 -8.52 4.71
N LEU A 241 -6.75 -7.87 5.66
CA LEU A 241 -5.73 -6.85 5.41
C LEU A 241 -4.41 -7.32 5.97
N ASN A 242 -3.32 -7.11 5.24
CA ASN A 242 -1.96 -7.38 5.71
C ASN A 242 -1.25 -6.06 5.96
N ALA A 243 -1.01 -5.75 7.24
CA ALA A 243 -0.63 -4.42 7.71
C ALA A 243 0.39 -4.52 8.88
N PRO A 244 1.70 -4.57 8.59
CA PRO A 244 2.29 -4.72 7.27
C PRO A 244 2.33 -6.18 6.78
N TRP A 245 2.43 -6.34 5.45
CA TRP A 245 3.11 -7.46 4.82
C TRP A 245 4.58 -7.10 4.62
N GLY A 246 5.50 -7.98 5.00
CA GLY A 246 6.91 -7.77 4.74
C GLY A 246 7.77 -8.83 5.41
N GLY A 247 8.96 -8.45 5.84
CA GLY A 247 9.86 -9.39 6.50
C GLY A 247 11.32 -9.06 6.27
N THR A 248 12.19 -10.03 6.55
CA THR A 248 13.64 -9.81 6.57
C THR A 248 14.39 -10.83 5.72
N ARG A 249 15.59 -10.42 5.29
CA ARG A 249 16.59 -11.24 4.63
C ARG A 249 17.24 -12.18 5.65
N HIS A 250 17.06 -13.49 5.48
CA HIS A 250 17.55 -14.49 6.44
C HIS A 250 19.07 -14.46 6.60
N THR A 251 19.83 -14.27 5.51
CA THR A 251 21.32 -14.20 5.57
C THR A 251 21.87 -13.01 6.35
N SER A 252 21.10 -11.93 6.52
CA SER A 252 21.52 -10.74 7.27
C SER A 252 21.00 -10.76 8.71
N LEU A 253 19.82 -11.34 8.93
CA LEU A 253 19.12 -11.31 10.22
C LEU A 253 18.53 -12.70 10.58
N PRO A 254 19.35 -13.76 10.73
CA PRO A 254 18.84 -15.13 10.88
C PRO A 254 18.23 -15.45 12.25
N TYR A 255 18.52 -14.63 13.28
CA TYR A 255 18.07 -14.91 14.65
C TYR A 255 16.80 -14.14 14.98
N HIS A 256 15.68 -14.87 15.07
CA HIS A 256 14.37 -14.29 15.36
C HIS A 256 13.89 -14.57 16.77
N ALA A 257 13.36 -13.53 17.40
CA ALA A 257 12.63 -13.65 18.65
C ALA A 257 11.35 -12.81 18.62
N ILE A 258 10.34 -13.25 19.35
CA ILE A 258 9.05 -12.58 19.50
C ILE A 258 8.86 -12.30 20.98
N SER A 259 8.40 -11.09 21.31
CA SER A 259 8.09 -10.75 22.70
C SER A 259 6.86 -11.53 23.16
N SER A 260 6.92 -12.11 24.35
CA SER A 260 5.77 -12.62 25.09
C SER A 260 5.02 -11.46 25.79
N PRO A 261 3.78 -11.69 26.28
CA PRO A 261 2.99 -10.69 27.01
C PRO A 261 3.66 -10.13 28.27
N ASP A 262 4.59 -10.88 28.87
CA ASP A 262 5.42 -10.50 30.02
C ASP A 262 6.71 -9.76 29.61
N ASN A 263 6.83 -9.39 28.34
CA ASN A 263 8.00 -8.75 27.71
C ASN A 263 9.28 -9.60 27.69
N THR A 264 9.18 -10.91 27.92
CA THR A 264 10.32 -11.81 27.68
C THR A 264 10.44 -12.13 26.19
N LEU A 265 11.65 -12.11 25.64
CA LEU A 265 11.90 -12.57 24.28
C LEU A 265 11.94 -14.10 24.23
N LYS A 266 11.14 -14.70 23.36
CA LYS A 266 11.18 -16.14 23.09
C LYS A 266 11.59 -16.38 21.62
N PRO A 267 12.29 -17.48 21.33
CA PRO A 267 12.58 -17.86 19.94
C PRO A 267 11.28 -18.08 19.15
N ARG A 268 11.36 -17.95 17.82
CA ARG A 268 10.21 -18.08 16.91
C ARG A 268 9.43 -19.39 17.10
N ASP A 269 10.14 -20.50 17.29
CA ASP A 269 9.58 -21.85 17.45
C ASP A 269 8.68 -22.01 18.68
N ALA A 270 8.87 -21.18 19.71
CA ALA A 270 7.96 -21.11 20.87
C ALA A 270 6.54 -20.66 20.51
N PHE A 271 6.38 -19.97 19.38
CA PHE A 271 5.09 -19.50 18.86
C PHE A 271 4.64 -20.26 17.61
N PHE A 272 5.59 -20.64 16.75
CA PHE A 272 5.38 -21.32 15.48
C PHE A 272 6.21 -22.61 15.44
N PRO A 273 5.80 -23.68 16.15
CA PRO A 273 6.55 -24.94 16.17
C PRO A 273 6.54 -25.62 14.80
N ASP A 274 7.51 -26.49 14.54
CA ASP A 274 7.65 -27.24 13.27
C ASP A 274 6.42 -28.07 12.87
N THR A 275 5.53 -28.37 13.82
CA THR A 275 4.26 -29.05 13.55
C THR A 275 3.21 -28.13 12.93
N LYS A 276 3.41 -26.80 12.97
CA LYS A 276 2.53 -25.75 12.44
C LYS A 276 3.34 -24.54 11.89
N PRO A 277 4.25 -24.73 10.92
CA PRO A 277 5.17 -23.67 10.47
C PRO A 277 4.47 -22.53 9.71
N GLY A 278 3.24 -22.76 9.20
CA GLY A 278 2.38 -21.73 8.60
C GLY A 278 1.18 -21.35 9.47
N GLY A 279 1.27 -21.62 10.78
CA GLY A 279 0.21 -21.30 11.73
C GLY A 279 -0.02 -19.80 11.89
N THR A 280 -1.09 -19.45 12.60
CA THR A 280 -1.34 -18.08 13.05
C THR A 280 -1.36 -18.04 14.58
N ILE A 281 -0.90 -16.93 15.15
CA ILE A 281 -1.06 -16.66 16.58
C ILE A 281 -1.84 -15.36 16.78
N SER A 282 -2.65 -15.28 17.84
CA SER A 282 -3.29 -14.01 18.19
C SER A 282 -2.25 -12.99 18.64
N LEU A 283 -2.41 -11.73 18.21
CA LEU A 283 -1.53 -10.64 18.65
C LEU A 283 -1.46 -10.50 20.17
N ARG A 284 -2.57 -10.76 20.88
CA ARG A 284 -2.63 -10.67 22.34
C ARG A 284 -1.77 -11.69 23.07
N LYS A 285 -1.43 -12.79 22.40
CA LYS A 285 -0.48 -13.81 22.90
C LYS A 285 0.98 -13.40 22.73
N THR A 286 1.25 -12.23 22.15
CA THR A 286 2.57 -11.63 22.05
C THR A 286 2.66 -10.37 22.92
N GLY A 287 3.85 -9.79 23.03
CA GLY A 287 4.11 -8.45 23.57
C GLY A 287 3.90 -7.32 22.56
N GLY A 288 3.49 -7.62 21.33
CA GLY A 288 3.18 -6.61 20.30
C GLY A 288 4.37 -6.19 19.42
N TRP A 289 5.48 -6.93 19.49
CA TRP A 289 6.66 -6.70 18.66
C TRP A 289 7.50 -7.96 18.51
N LYS A 290 8.35 -7.98 17.48
CA LYS A 290 9.37 -9.02 17.25
C LYS A 290 10.69 -8.39 16.80
N ILE A 291 11.76 -9.16 16.87
CA ILE A 291 13.10 -8.74 16.49
C ILE A 291 13.78 -9.81 15.64
N ALA A 292 14.54 -9.37 14.64
CA ALA A 292 15.48 -10.17 13.87
C ALA A 292 16.88 -9.58 14.06
N SER A 293 17.88 -10.43 14.29
CA SER A 293 19.23 -10.04 14.68
C SER A 293 20.29 -10.78 13.87
N ALA A 294 21.44 -10.14 13.65
CA ALA A 294 22.60 -10.73 12.99
C ALA A 294 23.26 -11.85 13.83
N SER A 295 23.27 -11.71 15.17
CA SER A 295 23.70 -12.73 16.13
C SER A 295 22.73 -12.84 17.33
N LYS A 296 23.04 -13.72 18.29
CA LYS A 296 22.28 -13.84 19.54
C LYS A 296 22.70 -12.84 20.61
N ASP A 297 23.78 -12.09 20.37
CA ASP A 297 24.41 -11.22 21.35
C ASP A 297 23.58 -9.95 21.60
N GLU A 298 23.74 -9.37 22.79
CA GLU A 298 23.00 -8.19 23.25
C GLU A 298 23.29 -6.93 22.42
N ASP A 299 24.51 -6.83 21.88
CA ASP A 299 25.01 -5.75 21.06
C ASP A 299 24.86 -6.02 19.54
N SER A 300 24.22 -7.14 19.17
CA SER A 300 23.99 -7.51 17.77
C SER A 300 23.17 -6.45 17.03
N ALA A 301 23.62 -6.06 15.83
CA ALA A 301 22.80 -5.34 14.87
C ALA A 301 21.45 -6.05 14.65
N SER A 302 20.36 -5.30 14.75
CA SER A 302 19.01 -5.84 14.78
C SER A 302 18.00 -4.92 14.11
N LEU A 303 16.91 -5.53 13.64
CA LEU A 303 15.71 -4.87 13.15
C LEU A 303 14.51 -5.39 13.93
N ALA A 304 13.80 -4.52 14.65
CA ALA A 304 12.54 -4.86 15.29
C ALA A 304 11.34 -4.32 14.51
N LEU A 305 10.25 -5.07 14.50
CA LEU A 305 8.93 -4.68 13.99
C LEU A 305 7.96 -4.59 15.16
N VAL A 306 7.29 -3.44 15.30
CA VAL A 306 6.28 -3.16 16.33
C VAL A 306 4.90 -3.13 15.68
N PHE A 307 4.02 -4.03 16.08
CA PHE A 307 2.70 -4.27 15.46
C PHE A 307 1.53 -4.21 16.45
N GLY A 308 1.78 -3.96 17.74
CA GLY A 308 0.75 -3.71 18.73
C GLY A 308 0.01 -4.96 19.21
N ARG A 309 -1.04 -4.77 20.03
CA ARG A 309 -1.76 -5.85 20.73
C ARG A 309 -3.28 -5.69 20.70
N ASP A 310 -3.83 -5.27 19.56
CA ASP A 310 -5.27 -5.03 19.40
C ASP A 310 -5.83 -4.04 20.44
N LYS A 311 -5.23 -2.85 20.52
CA LYS A 311 -5.51 -1.81 21.53
C LYS A 311 -6.99 -1.40 21.57
N HIS A 312 -7.68 -1.44 20.43
CA HIS A 312 -9.05 -0.94 20.28
C HIS A 312 -10.11 -2.04 20.20
N LEU A 313 -9.76 -3.32 20.30
CA LEU A 313 -10.66 -4.42 19.95
C LEU A 313 -11.98 -4.41 20.73
N GLU A 314 -11.93 -4.25 22.05
CA GLU A 314 -13.14 -4.20 22.87
C GLU A 314 -14.06 -3.04 22.45
N GLU A 315 -13.49 -1.85 22.27
CA GLU A 315 -14.26 -0.67 21.84
C GLU A 315 -14.90 -0.89 20.47
N GLN A 316 -14.17 -1.48 19.52
CA GLN A 316 -14.66 -1.75 18.17
C GLN A 316 -15.76 -2.83 18.17
N GLN A 317 -15.64 -3.86 19.01
CA GLN A 317 -16.68 -4.87 19.19
C GLN A 317 -17.94 -4.27 19.80
N SER A 318 -17.81 -3.44 20.84
CA SER A 318 -18.97 -2.76 21.42
C SER A 318 -19.62 -1.76 20.44
N LYS A 319 -18.84 -1.07 19.58
CA LYS A 319 -19.41 -0.26 18.48
C LYS A 319 -20.20 -1.11 17.51
N ALA A 320 -19.67 -2.27 17.10
CA ALA A 320 -20.36 -3.20 16.21
C ALA A 320 -21.69 -3.70 16.81
N GLU A 321 -21.72 -4.04 18.10
CA GLU A 321 -22.93 -4.47 18.82
C GLU A 321 -24.01 -3.37 18.88
N ARG A 322 -23.59 -2.10 18.95
CA ARG A 322 -24.49 -0.94 18.93
C ARG A 322 -24.89 -0.49 17.51
N GLY A 323 -24.37 -1.12 16.46
CA GLY A 323 -24.58 -0.70 15.07
C GLY A 323 -23.87 0.61 14.70
N GLU A 324 -22.89 1.04 15.50
CA GLU A 324 -22.07 2.21 15.23
C GLU A 324 -20.96 1.88 14.20
N PRO A 325 -20.43 2.87 13.46
CA PRO A 325 -19.29 2.64 12.59
C PRO A 325 -18.06 2.07 13.32
N TYR A 326 -17.52 0.99 12.80
CA TYR A 326 -16.33 0.30 13.35
C TYR A 326 -15.41 -0.17 12.22
N SER A 327 -14.11 -0.26 12.52
CA SER A 327 -13.08 -0.77 11.60
C SER A 327 -12.66 -2.19 11.92
N GLN A 328 -12.56 -2.60 13.19
CA GLN A 328 -12.04 -3.93 13.56
C GLN A 328 -13.17 -4.93 13.85
N ARG A 329 -13.18 -6.07 13.15
CA ARG A 329 -14.23 -7.11 13.30
C ARG A 329 -13.87 -8.24 14.26
N GLY A 330 -12.60 -8.39 14.60
CA GLY A 330 -12.10 -9.46 15.47
C GLY A 330 -10.63 -9.26 15.83
N GLY A 331 -10.12 -10.07 16.75
CA GLY A 331 -8.73 -9.96 17.21
C GLY A 331 -7.75 -10.26 16.09
N GLY A 332 -6.67 -9.48 16.00
CA GLY A 332 -5.65 -9.63 14.99
C GLY A 332 -4.78 -10.87 15.18
N VAL A 333 -4.15 -11.30 14.10
CA VAL A 333 -3.24 -12.45 14.10
C VAL A 333 -1.90 -12.16 13.41
N LEU A 334 -0.84 -12.78 13.91
CA LEU A 334 0.48 -12.77 13.32
C LEU A 334 0.75 -14.11 12.61
N ARG A 335 1.37 -14.02 11.43
CA ARG A 335 2.07 -15.11 10.74
C ARG A 335 3.54 -14.73 10.60
N ASP A 336 4.41 -15.68 10.83
CA ASP A 336 5.86 -15.53 10.71
C ASP A 336 6.45 -16.86 10.25
N PHE A 337 7.01 -16.90 9.03
CA PHE A 337 7.53 -18.13 8.46
C PHE A 337 8.69 -17.87 7.51
N LEU A 338 9.61 -18.82 7.45
CA LEU A 338 10.70 -18.81 6.48
C LEU A 338 10.17 -19.36 5.15
N ALA A 339 10.19 -18.56 4.08
CA ALA A 339 9.63 -18.93 2.79
C ALA A 339 10.28 -20.21 2.25
N HIS A 340 9.45 -21.22 1.94
CA HIS A 340 9.87 -22.55 1.48
C HIS A 340 10.60 -23.42 2.51
N TYR A 341 10.51 -23.10 3.80
CA TYR A 341 10.94 -23.99 4.88
C TYR A 341 9.86 -25.05 5.19
N PRO A 342 10.23 -26.30 5.49
CA PRO A 342 11.59 -26.86 5.49
C PRO A 342 12.08 -27.32 4.11
N GLN A 343 11.23 -27.35 3.08
CA GLN A 343 11.46 -28.13 1.86
C GLN A 343 12.72 -27.72 1.10
N LEU A 344 12.94 -26.41 0.90
CA LEU A 344 14.11 -25.94 0.17
C LEU A 344 15.34 -25.81 1.08
N TYR A 345 15.20 -25.36 2.32
CA TYR A 345 16.32 -25.23 3.26
C TYR A 345 16.94 -26.57 3.67
N ASN A 346 16.12 -27.58 3.96
CA ASN A 346 16.61 -28.91 4.33
C ASN A 346 16.96 -29.77 3.10
N GLY A 347 16.64 -29.29 1.89
CA GLY A 347 16.85 -30.00 0.63
C GLY A 347 17.96 -29.38 -0.21
N ILE A 348 17.62 -28.27 -0.89
CA ILE A 348 18.43 -27.63 -1.94
C ILE A 348 19.37 -26.56 -1.38
N TRP A 349 18.97 -25.84 -0.34
CA TRP A 349 19.66 -24.67 0.23
C TRP A 349 20.32 -25.02 1.57
N LYS A 350 20.90 -26.23 1.68
CA LYS A 350 21.60 -26.67 2.91
C LYS A 350 22.81 -25.81 3.22
N ASP A 351 23.35 -25.14 2.21
CA ASP A 351 24.50 -24.25 2.22
C ASP A 351 24.12 -22.77 2.38
N TRP A 352 22.87 -22.47 2.76
CA TRP A 352 22.32 -21.10 2.77
C TRP A 352 23.20 -20.09 3.53
N GLU A 353 23.90 -20.52 4.59
CA GLU A 353 24.80 -19.67 5.40
C GLU A 353 25.99 -19.12 4.61
N THR A 354 26.45 -19.86 3.60
CA THR A 354 27.63 -19.52 2.78
C THR A 354 27.27 -19.16 1.35
N ARG A 355 26.02 -19.38 0.97
CA ARG A 355 25.49 -19.13 -0.37
C ARG A 355 25.44 -17.62 -0.66
N PRO A 356 25.70 -17.17 -1.90
CA PRO A 356 25.53 -15.76 -2.27
C PRO A 356 24.11 -15.27 -1.93
N GLU A 357 24.02 -14.17 -1.18
CA GLU A 357 22.78 -13.69 -0.57
C GLU A 357 21.64 -13.38 -1.56
N ASN A 358 21.97 -13.14 -2.83
CA ASN A 358 21.03 -12.84 -3.91
C ASN A 358 20.68 -14.04 -4.81
N SER A 359 21.21 -15.23 -4.51
CA SER A 359 21.04 -16.41 -5.35
C SER A 359 19.84 -17.29 -4.97
N PHE A 360 19.07 -16.88 -3.96
CA PHE A 360 17.85 -17.57 -3.52
C PHE A 360 16.88 -16.58 -2.85
N ARG A 361 15.64 -17.03 -2.60
CA ARG A 361 14.58 -16.13 -2.09
C ARG A 361 14.87 -15.55 -0.71
N ASN A 362 15.57 -16.29 0.14
CA ASN A 362 16.16 -15.78 1.39
C ASN A 362 15.23 -14.85 2.19
N TYR A 363 13.96 -15.26 2.36
CA TYR A 363 12.90 -14.40 2.87
C TYR A 363 12.22 -15.01 4.09
N ASP A 364 12.36 -14.35 5.23
CA ASP A 364 11.53 -14.54 6.41
C ASP A 364 10.31 -13.65 6.32
N VAL A 365 9.16 -14.23 5.98
CA VAL A 365 7.89 -13.52 5.78
C VAL A 365 7.24 -13.24 7.12
N ILE A 366 6.72 -12.02 7.25
CA ILE A 366 5.88 -11.56 8.34
C ILE A 366 4.59 -11.01 7.74
N GLU A 367 3.46 -11.50 8.24
CA GLU A 367 2.13 -11.03 7.85
C GLU A 367 1.34 -10.74 9.13
N MET A 368 1.05 -9.45 9.35
CA MET A 368 0.17 -9.00 10.42
C MET A 368 -1.23 -8.77 9.84
N ILE A 369 -2.22 -9.51 10.33
CA ILE A 369 -3.62 -9.39 9.92
C ILE A 369 -4.46 -8.77 11.05
N PRO A 370 -4.71 -7.45 11.06
CA PRO A 370 -5.38 -6.78 12.18
C PRO A 370 -6.89 -7.05 12.21
N ASN A 371 -7.42 -7.77 11.22
CA ASN A 371 -8.86 -8.03 11.05
C ASN A 371 -9.68 -6.73 11.00
N LEU A 372 -9.17 -5.76 10.23
CA LEU A 372 -9.92 -4.56 9.87
C LEU A 372 -10.81 -4.82 8.65
N THR A 373 -11.89 -4.06 8.55
CA THR A 373 -12.84 -4.07 7.44
C THR A 373 -12.81 -2.71 6.77
N LEU A 374 -12.64 -2.69 5.45
CA LEU A 374 -12.65 -1.50 4.61
C LEU A 374 -13.81 -1.60 3.61
N ARG A 375 -14.92 -0.93 3.92
CA ARG A 375 -16.11 -0.91 3.07
C ARG A 375 -16.00 0.16 1.97
N PRO A 376 -16.79 0.06 0.91
CA PRO A 376 -16.90 1.10 -0.10
C PRO A 376 -17.21 2.47 0.52
N GLY A 377 -16.52 3.50 0.06
CA GLY A 377 -16.58 4.87 0.56
C GLY A 377 -15.81 5.12 1.86
N GLU A 378 -15.32 4.08 2.55
CA GLU A 378 -14.58 4.24 3.81
C GLU A 378 -13.09 4.47 3.58
N SER A 379 -12.45 5.12 4.54
CA SER A 379 -11.00 5.14 4.69
C SER A 379 -10.63 4.58 6.06
N ILE A 380 -9.56 3.80 6.11
CA ILE A 380 -8.92 3.36 7.35
C ILE A 380 -7.49 3.85 7.40
N TRP A 381 -6.91 3.84 8.59
CA TRP A 381 -5.47 4.03 8.76
C TRP A 381 -4.88 2.98 9.69
N TYR A 382 -3.58 2.72 9.55
CA TYR A 382 -2.81 1.82 10.39
C TYR A 382 -1.39 2.34 10.54
N ARG A 383 -0.85 2.34 11.76
CA ARG A 383 0.52 2.75 12.08
C ARG A 383 1.31 1.60 12.69
N SER A 384 2.51 1.36 12.19
CA SER A 384 3.52 0.48 12.80
C SER A 384 4.89 1.15 12.87
N PHE A 385 5.84 0.47 13.49
CA PHE A 385 7.21 0.95 13.58
C PHE A 385 8.22 -0.14 13.20
N LEU A 386 9.31 0.30 12.57
CA LEU A 386 10.55 -0.45 12.47
C LEU A 386 11.60 0.23 13.36
N VAL A 387 12.48 -0.56 13.98
CA VAL A 387 13.57 -0.04 14.83
C VAL A 387 14.89 -0.67 14.40
N VAL A 388 15.81 0.16 13.91
CA VAL A 388 17.19 -0.19 13.59
C VAL A 388 18.06 0.16 14.79
N ASN A 389 18.58 -0.85 15.50
CA ASN A 389 19.51 -0.63 16.61
C ASN A 389 20.28 -1.91 16.96
N GLN A 390 21.11 -1.85 18.00
CA GLN A 390 21.59 -3.05 18.68
C GLN A 390 20.45 -3.77 19.39
N ARG A 391 20.57 -5.08 19.58
CA ARG A 391 19.49 -5.96 20.03
C ARG A 391 18.81 -5.48 21.32
N ASN A 392 19.57 -5.12 22.34
CA ASN A 392 19.02 -4.62 23.61
C ASN A 392 18.26 -3.29 23.44
N ASP A 393 18.86 -2.32 22.75
CA ASP A 393 18.25 -1.01 22.54
C ASP A 393 17.02 -1.10 21.63
N ALA A 394 17.10 -1.91 20.56
CA ALA A 394 15.98 -2.18 19.67
C ALA A 394 14.81 -2.81 20.43
N ALA A 395 15.09 -3.75 21.34
CA ALA A 395 14.08 -4.37 22.20
C ALA A 395 13.41 -3.35 23.14
N ALA A 396 14.20 -2.52 23.83
CA ALA A 396 13.69 -1.51 24.74
C ALA A 396 12.82 -0.46 24.01
N LEU A 397 13.30 0.03 22.87
CA LEU A 397 12.57 0.97 22.02
C LEU A 397 11.28 0.33 21.47
N ALA A 398 11.37 -0.88 20.92
CA ALA A 398 10.20 -1.60 20.39
C ALA A 398 9.12 -1.80 21.45
N GLN A 399 9.49 -2.22 22.66
CA GLN A 399 8.56 -2.35 23.78
C GLN A 399 7.89 -1.01 24.13
N SER A 400 8.64 0.09 24.12
CA SER A 400 8.10 1.41 24.43
C SER A 400 7.07 1.92 23.40
N LEU A 401 7.23 1.50 22.14
CA LEU A 401 6.39 1.91 20.99
C LEU A 401 5.11 1.09 20.84
N VAL A 402 4.94 -0.03 21.55
CA VAL A 402 3.75 -0.89 21.43
C VAL A 402 2.45 -0.12 21.66
N LYS A 403 2.46 0.85 22.59
CA LYS A 403 1.30 1.70 22.92
C LYS A 403 0.95 2.72 21.83
N ASP A 404 1.92 3.02 20.96
CA ASP A 404 1.87 4.04 19.91
C ASP A 404 1.45 3.44 18.56
N VAL A 405 1.42 2.11 18.45
CA VAL A 405 0.74 1.39 17.37
C VAL A 405 -0.77 1.62 17.49
N ASP A 406 -1.38 2.04 16.39
CA ASP A 406 -2.74 2.52 16.39
C ASP A 406 -3.37 2.39 14.98
N TYR A 407 -4.69 2.39 14.91
CA TYR A 407 -5.49 2.19 13.71
C TYR A 407 -6.94 2.61 13.93
N GLY A 408 -7.66 2.89 12.84
CA GLY A 408 -9.08 3.18 12.94
C GLY A 408 -9.72 3.62 11.63
N LEU A 409 -11.02 3.93 11.71
CA LEU A 409 -11.71 4.66 10.65
C LEU A 409 -11.16 6.08 10.55
N LEU A 410 -11.05 6.57 9.33
CA LEU A 410 -10.66 7.94 9.03
C LEU A 410 -11.77 8.60 8.21
N ARG A 411 -12.25 9.74 8.68
CA ARG A 411 -13.34 10.49 8.05
C ARG A 411 -12.95 11.95 7.90
N PHE A 412 -13.27 12.52 6.74
CA PHE A 412 -13.02 13.91 6.41
C PHE A 412 -14.35 14.66 6.24
N SER A 413 -14.46 15.85 6.82
CA SER A 413 -15.66 16.69 6.64
C SER A 413 -15.63 17.41 5.29
N THR A 414 -16.78 17.61 4.66
CA THR A 414 -16.91 18.48 3.49
C THR A 414 -16.62 19.95 3.81
N THR A 415 -16.78 20.37 5.07
CA THR A 415 -16.50 21.75 5.52
C THR A 415 -15.01 22.03 5.62
N ASP A 416 -14.26 21.07 6.19
CA ASP A 416 -12.87 21.29 6.62
C ASP A 416 -11.87 20.75 5.59
N THR A 417 -12.35 20.02 4.58
CA THR A 417 -11.49 19.48 3.52
C THR A 417 -11.13 20.57 2.53
N PRO A 418 -9.83 20.81 2.27
CA PRO A 418 -9.39 21.77 1.27
C PRO A 418 -9.97 21.46 -0.12
N ARG A 419 -10.23 22.54 -0.87
CA ARG A 419 -10.67 22.47 -2.26
C ARG A 419 -9.46 22.70 -3.16
N VAL A 420 -9.24 21.79 -4.09
CA VAL A 420 -8.15 21.86 -5.06
C VAL A 420 -8.69 22.30 -6.42
N PRO A 421 -8.12 23.35 -7.04
CA PRO A 421 -8.55 23.81 -8.35
C PRO A 421 -8.03 22.89 -9.46
N VAL A 422 -8.86 22.65 -10.48
CA VAL A 422 -8.46 22.01 -11.74
C VAL A 422 -8.46 23.06 -12.84
N TYR A 423 -7.28 23.35 -13.38
CA TYR A 423 -7.11 24.34 -14.45
C TYR A 423 -7.03 23.67 -15.82
N LEU A 424 -7.71 24.27 -16.80
CA LEU A 424 -7.61 23.89 -18.21
C LEU A 424 -7.01 25.05 -19.01
N VAL A 425 -5.98 24.75 -19.81
CA VAL A 425 -5.43 25.64 -20.84
C VAL A 425 -5.41 24.85 -22.14
N ASP A 426 -6.03 25.36 -23.19
CA ASP A 426 -6.17 24.68 -24.49
C ASP A 426 -6.70 23.24 -24.36
N ASN A 427 -7.71 23.05 -23.51
CA ASN A 427 -8.31 21.74 -23.19
C ASN A 427 -7.32 20.73 -22.60
N ARG A 428 -6.24 21.18 -21.95
CA ARG A 428 -5.30 20.32 -21.22
C ARG A 428 -5.22 20.72 -19.76
N VAL A 429 -5.10 19.73 -18.89
CA VAL A 429 -4.96 19.99 -17.46
C VAL A 429 -3.54 20.46 -17.17
N VAL A 430 -3.39 21.68 -16.66
CA VAL A 430 -2.08 22.24 -16.30
C VAL A 430 -1.84 22.13 -14.79
N GLU A 431 -0.57 22.05 -14.38
CA GLU A 431 -0.17 22.03 -12.97
C GLU A 431 -0.11 23.44 -12.38
N THR A 432 0.34 24.40 -13.19
CA THR A 432 0.41 25.81 -12.82
C THR A 432 -0.32 26.63 -13.88
N ALA A 433 -1.30 27.42 -13.47
CA ALA A 433 -2.00 28.35 -14.34
C ALA A 433 -1.43 29.76 -14.17
N ALA A 434 -1.55 30.59 -15.22
CA ALA A 434 -1.17 31.99 -15.14
C ALA A 434 -2.04 32.73 -14.11
N ALA A 435 -1.50 33.80 -13.52
CA ALA A 435 -2.25 34.60 -12.57
C ALA A 435 -3.56 35.12 -13.21
N GLY A 436 -4.69 34.94 -12.52
CA GLY A 436 -6.01 35.33 -12.99
C GLY A 436 -6.74 34.28 -13.84
N THR A 437 -6.10 33.16 -14.23
CA THR A 437 -6.79 32.04 -14.86
C THR A 437 -7.84 31.47 -13.91
N GLN A 438 -9.08 31.36 -14.38
CA GLN A 438 -10.16 30.74 -13.60
C GLN A 438 -10.05 29.21 -13.68
N PRO A 439 -10.22 28.49 -12.55
CA PRO A 439 -10.29 27.04 -12.56
C PRO A 439 -11.57 26.58 -13.26
N ALA A 440 -11.49 25.46 -13.98
CA ALA A 440 -12.65 24.84 -14.62
C ALA A 440 -13.60 24.24 -13.57
N VAL A 441 -13.03 23.60 -12.55
CA VAL A 441 -13.74 23.05 -11.40
C VAL A 441 -12.88 23.08 -10.15
N HIS A 442 -13.51 22.92 -8.99
CA HIS A 442 -12.83 22.56 -7.74
C HIS A 442 -13.26 21.17 -7.30
N LEU A 443 -12.33 20.43 -6.71
CA LEU A 443 -12.54 19.11 -6.14
C LEU A 443 -12.09 19.10 -4.68
N PHE A 444 -12.58 18.16 -3.87
CA PHE A 444 -12.05 17.97 -2.52
C PHE A 444 -10.66 17.33 -2.61
N SER A 445 -9.73 17.74 -1.74
CA SER A 445 -8.38 17.17 -1.70
C SER A 445 -8.32 15.80 -1.02
N ARG A 446 -9.40 15.39 -0.33
CA ARG A 446 -9.47 14.16 0.48
C ARG A 446 -10.80 13.44 0.25
N PRO A 447 -10.88 12.12 0.51
CA PRO A 447 -12.12 11.36 0.34
C PRO A 447 -13.16 11.69 1.42
N VAL A 448 -13.97 12.71 1.18
CA VAL A 448 -15.14 13.04 2.03
C VAL A 448 -16.28 12.02 1.81
N PRO A 449 -17.21 11.84 2.76
CA PRO A 449 -18.34 10.94 2.60
C PRO A 449 -19.12 11.19 1.31
N GLY A 450 -19.43 10.11 0.58
CA GLY A 450 -20.17 10.19 -0.68
C GLY A 450 -19.37 10.77 -1.86
N SER A 451 -18.04 10.85 -1.75
CA SER A 451 -17.16 11.27 -2.85
C SER A 451 -16.51 10.10 -3.59
N HIS A 452 -16.01 10.38 -4.79
CA HIS A 452 -15.32 9.44 -5.65
C HIS A 452 -14.10 10.13 -6.31
N PRO A 453 -12.96 9.44 -6.46
CA PRO A 453 -11.75 10.06 -6.99
C PRO A 453 -11.83 10.37 -8.49
N VAL A 454 -11.16 11.43 -8.89
CA VAL A 454 -11.06 11.93 -10.27
C VAL A 454 -9.58 11.96 -10.66
N PHE A 455 -9.24 11.35 -11.80
CA PHE A 455 -7.87 11.15 -12.24
C PHE A 455 -7.59 11.82 -13.57
N LEU A 456 -6.33 12.19 -13.80
CA LEU A 456 -5.82 12.52 -15.12
C LEU A 456 -5.15 11.28 -15.73
N LEU A 457 -5.64 10.86 -16.89
CA LEU A 457 -5.15 9.70 -17.62
C LEU A 457 -4.66 10.12 -19.01
N GLU A 458 -3.66 9.42 -19.53
CA GLU A 458 -3.17 9.57 -20.89
C GLU A 458 -3.22 8.22 -21.60
N ASP A 459 -3.80 8.20 -22.80
CA ASP A 459 -3.69 7.07 -23.72
C ASP A 459 -2.27 7.06 -24.29
N THR A 460 -1.50 6.03 -23.99
CA THR A 460 -0.10 5.94 -24.41
C THR A 460 0.08 5.72 -25.91
N GLN A 461 -0.99 5.33 -26.62
CA GLN A 461 -0.96 5.12 -28.07
C GLN A 461 -1.15 6.42 -28.84
N THR A 462 -1.95 7.34 -28.30
CA THR A 462 -2.32 8.60 -28.98
C THR A 462 -1.74 9.85 -28.32
N GLY A 463 -1.29 9.76 -27.07
CA GLY A 463 -0.89 10.91 -26.25
C GLY A 463 -2.06 11.78 -25.79
N HIS A 464 -3.30 11.32 -26.00
CA HIS A 464 -4.50 12.06 -25.62
C HIS A 464 -4.77 11.95 -24.12
N GLU A 465 -5.01 13.09 -23.48
CA GLU A 465 -5.29 13.17 -22.05
C GLU A 465 -6.78 13.35 -21.78
N ILE A 466 -7.28 12.65 -20.76
CA ILE A 466 -8.65 12.80 -20.27
C ILE A 466 -8.70 12.89 -18.75
N ILE A 467 -9.75 13.53 -18.25
CA ILE A 467 -10.19 13.46 -16.88
C ILE A 467 -11.17 12.29 -16.78
N SER A 468 -10.90 11.34 -15.87
CA SER A 468 -11.70 10.13 -15.72
C SER A 468 -11.82 9.70 -14.26
N THR A 469 -12.94 9.11 -13.90
CA THR A 469 -13.17 8.38 -12.64
C THR A 469 -12.89 6.88 -12.81
N ASP A 470 -12.68 6.43 -14.06
CA ASP A 470 -12.36 5.05 -14.43
C ASP A 470 -10.86 4.90 -14.76
N LEU A 471 -10.09 4.29 -13.86
CA LEU A 471 -8.67 3.96 -14.05
C LEU A 471 -8.42 2.89 -15.13
N TYR A 472 -9.43 2.12 -15.52
CA TYR A 472 -9.35 1.11 -16.58
C TYR A 472 -9.78 1.65 -17.95
N ARG A 473 -10.03 2.96 -18.09
CA ARG A 473 -10.58 3.56 -19.32
C ARG A 473 -9.83 3.19 -20.60
N PHE A 474 -8.50 3.18 -20.55
CA PHE A 474 -7.66 2.78 -21.67
C PHE A 474 -7.10 1.36 -21.54
N VAL A 475 -7.45 0.63 -20.48
CA VAL A 475 -7.00 -0.75 -20.29
C VAL A 475 -7.82 -1.66 -21.23
N PRO A 476 -7.17 -2.41 -22.14
CA PRO A 476 -7.89 -3.33 -23.01
C PRO A 476 -8.67 -4.35 -22.20
N SER A 477 -9.91 -4.56 -22.60
CA SER A 477 -10.77 -5.54 -21.96
C SER A 477 -11.71 -6.22 -22.93
N GLU A 478 -12.12 -7.45 -22.61
CA GLU A 478 -13.08 -8.23 -23.38
C GLU A 478 -14.16 -8.82 -22.47
N PRO A 479 -15.41 -8.92 -22.93
CA PRO A 479 -16.46 -9.63 -22.20
C PRO A 479 -16.08 -11.10 -21.96
N LEU A 480 -16.42 -11.64 -20.80
CA LEU A 480 -16.22 -13.04 -20.46
C LEU A 480 -17.57 -13.72 -20.21
N ALA A 481 -17.77 -14.87 -20.84
CA ALA A 481 -18.96 -15.70 -20.65
C ALA A 481 -18.71 -16.73 -19.53
N LEU A 482 -18.84 -16.31 -18.27
CA LEU A 482 -18.55 -17.16 -17.11
C LEU A 482 -19.74 -18.01 -16.63
N HIS A 483 -20.88 -18.01 -17.34
CA HIS A 483 -22.04 -18.88 -17.17
C HIS A 483 -22.33 -19.39 -15.73
N LEU A 484 -22.46 -18.46 -14.76
CA LEU A 484 -23.02 -18.80 -13.45
C LEU A 484 -24.55 -18.83 -13.51
N SER A 485 -25.17 -19.80 -12.82
CA SER A 485 -26.64 -19.83 -12.64
C SER A 485 -27.15 -18.49 -12.10
N GLN A 486 -28.32 -18.04 -12.54
CA GLN A 486 -28.96 -16.82 -12.03
C GLN A 486 -29.29 -16.91 -10.54
N GLU A 487 -29.49 -18.13 -10.02
CA GLU A 487 -29.77 -18.39 -8.61
C GLU A 487 -28.52 -18.36 -7.74
N HIS A 488 -27.32 -18.43 -8.33
CA HIS A 488 -26.09 -18.41 -7.56
C HIS A 488 -25.91 -17.04 -6.87
N PRO A 489 -25.55 -16.97 -5.57
CA PRO A 489 -25.44 -15.70 -4.83
C PRO A 489 -24.43 -14.67 -5.39
N LYS A 490 -23.59 -15.09 -6.33
CA LYS A 490 -22.59 -14.25 -7.02
C LYS A 490 -22.89 -13.99 -8.49
N SER A 491 -24.04 -14.44 -8.99
CA SER A 491 -24.39 -14.34 -10.41
C SER A 491 -24.30 -12.91 -10.93
N ASN A 492 -24.82 -11.93 -10.19
CA ASN A 492 -24.76 -10.51 -10.56
C ASN A 492 -23.33 -9.97 -10.75
N TYR A 493 -22.35 -10.48 -9.98
CA TYR A 493 -20.97 -10.03 -10.11
C TYR A 493 -20.31 -10.56 -11.38
N TYR A 494 -20.60 -11.81 -11.74
CA TYR A 494 -19.96 -12.50 -12.87
C TYR A 494 -20.73 -12.39 -14.19
N SER A 495 -22.00 -11.96 -14.18
CA SER A 495 -22.84 -11.89 -15.38
C SER A 495 -22.32 -10.92 -16.43
N ASN A 496 -21.64 -9.85 -16.00
CA ASN A 496 -21.02 -8.85 -16.86
C ASN A 496 -19.49 -8.84 -16.69
N ALA A 497 -18.90 -9.99 -16.34
CA ALA A 497 -17.46 -10.10 -16.17
C ALA A 497 -16.72 -9.69 -17.44
N ARG A 498 -15.60 -8.99 -17.23
CA ARG A 498 -14.66 -8.64 -18.30
C ARG A 498 -13.28 -9.07 -17.88
N GLY A 499 -12.49 -9.52 -18.84
CA GLY A 499 -11.05 -9.73 -18.65
C GLY A 499 -10.32 -8.44 -18.95
N TYR A 500 -9.45 -7.98 -18.06
CA TYR A 500 -8.63 -6.78 -18.21
C TYR A 500 -7.16 -7.15 -18.42
N SER A 501 -6.50 -6.53 -19.40
CA SER A 501 -5.09 -6.77 -19.76
C SER A 501 -4.21 -5.57 -19.42
N LEU A 502 -3.77 -5.46 -18.16
CA LEU A 502 -2.86 -4.40 -17.71
C LEU A 502 -1.46 -4.51 -18.34
N ASP A 503 -1.08 -5.71 -18.79
CA ASP A 503 0.17 -6.01 -19.50
C ASP A 503 0.31 -5.32 -20.87
N LYS A 504 -0.78 -4.74 -21.41
CA LYS A 504 -0.74 -4.02 -22.70
C LYS A 504 -0.27 -2.56 -22.57
N HIS A 505 -0.21 -2.00 -21.36
CA HIS A 505 0.34 -0.65 -21.09
C HIS A 505 -0.26 0.52 -21.91
N HIS A 506 -1.55 0.45 -22.26
CA HIS A 506 -2.24 1.50 -23.04
C HIS A 506 -2.61 2.75 -22.21
N CYS A 507 -2.46 2.72 -20.88
CA CYS A 507 -2.81 3.82 -20.00
C CYS A 507 -1.57 4.31 -19.24
N ARG A 508 -1.37 5.62 -19.19
CA ARG A 508 -0.52 6.27 -18.21
C ARG A 508 -1.40 7.00 -17.21
N TRP A 509 -1.40 6.52 -15.98
CA TRP A 509 -2.08 7.15 -14.84
C TRP A 509 -1.21 8.28 -14.31
N LYS A 510 -1.58 9.53 -14.60
CA LYS A 510 -0.69 10.68 -14.35
C LYS A 510 -0.80 11.21 -12.93
N ARG A 511 -2.03 11.42 -12.45
CA ARG A 511 -2.28 12.01 -11.12
C ARG A 511 -3.71 11.83 -10.65
N LEU A 512 -3.90 11.98 -9.34
CA LEU A 512 -5.19 12.29 -8.74
C LEU A 512 -5.45 13.81 -8.87
N LEU A 513 -6.64 14.19 -9.35
CA LEU A 513 -7.08 15.58 -9.43
C LEU A 513 -7.94 16.02 -8.24
N GLY A 514 -8.50 15.05 -7.50
CA GLY A 514 -9.25 15.26 -6.28
C GLY A 514 -10.46 14.34 -6.21
N PHE A 515 -11.45 14.71 -5.38
CA PHE A 515 -12.66 13.95 -5.16
C PHE A 515 -13.90 14.79 -5.48
N GLY A 516 -14.77 14.27 -6.34
CA GLY A 516 -16.10 14.83 -6.64
C GLY A 516 -17.19 14.09 -5.87
N LEU A 517 -18.33 14.73 -5.62
CA LEU A 517 -19.46 14.12 -4.89
C LEU A 517 -20.35 13.31 -5.85
N ILE A 518 -20.81 12.14 -5.40
CA ILE A 518 -21.74 11.29 -6.14
C ILE A 518 -23.14 11.94 -6.17
N ALA A 519 -23.58 12.47 -5.03
CA ALA A 519 -24.85 13.17 -4.90
C ALA A 519 -24.64 14.69 -4.97
N GLN A 520 -25.66 15.40 -5.42
CA GLN A 520 -25.65 16.87 -5.43
C GLN A 520 -25.49 17.39 -4.00
N PRO A 521 -24.51 18.26 -3.72
CA PRO A 521 -24.37 18.87 -2.40
C PRO A 521 -25.50 19.88 -2.14
N ASN A 522 -25.78 20.10 -0.85
CA ASN A 522 -26.70 21.16 -0.42
C ASN A 522 -26.01 22.52 -0.60
N GLY A 523 -26.49 23.34 -1.53
CA GLY A 523 -25.95 24.67 -1.80
C GLY A 523 -25.94 25.03 -3.28
N ASN A 524 -25.66 26.31 -3.57
CA ASN A 524 -25.46 26.79 -4.94
C ASN A 524 -23.96 26.71 -5.30
N GLY A 525 -23.63 26.56 -6.58
CA GLY A 525 -22.24 26.67 -7.08
C GLY A 525 -21.50 25.35 -7.38
N SER A 526 -22.09 24.20 -7.04
CA SER A 526 -21.64 22.91 -7.58
C SER A 526 -22.27 22.63 -8.94
N GLN A 527 -21.51 21.98 -9.81
CA GLN A 527 -21.96 21.56 -11.13
C GLN A 527 -21.45 20.15 -11.43
N LEU A 528 -22.16 19.45 -12.31
CA LEU A 528 -21.68 18.17 -12.85
C LEU A 528 -20.39 18.39 -13.65
N LEU A 529 -19.45 17.45 -13.52
CA LEU A 529 -18.19 17.50 -14.27
C LEU A 529 -18.42 17.50 -15.77
N SER A 530 -19.41 16.75 -16.27
CA SER A 530 -19.80 16.76 -17.69
C SER A 530 -20.33 18.11 -18.21
N THR A 531 -20.82 18.97 -17.31
CA THR A 531 -21.28 20.32 -17.63
C THR A 531 -20.12 21.32 -17.60
N ALA A 532 -19.20 21.14 -16.66
CA ALA A 532 -18.08 22.03 -16.44
C ALA A 532 -16.90 21.82 -17.40
N LEU A 533 -16.71 20.59 -17.86
CA LEU A 533 -15.54 20.17 -18.62
C LEU A 533 -15.91 19.87 -20.09
N PRO A 534 -15.04 20.23 -21.06
CA PRO A 534 -15.26 19.90 -22.45
C PRO A 534 -15.33 18.38 -22.69
N LYS A 535 -16.21 17.93 -23.59
CA LYS A 535 -16.44 16.50 -23.88
C LYS A 535 -15.20 15.72 -24.33
N ASN A 536 -14.24 16.39 -24.97
CA ASN A 536 -12.97 15.75 -25.35
C ASN A 536 -12.04 15.54 -24.15
N VAL A 537 -12.18 16.33 -23.08
CA VAL A 537 -11.41 16.23 -21.84
C VAL A 537 -12.11 15.32 -20.83
N PHE A 538 -13.42 15.44 -20.69
CA PHE A 538 -14.26 14.59 -19.86
C PHE A 538 -15.26 13.84 -20.76
N PRO A 539 -14.94 12.60 -21.16
CA PRO A 539 -15.80 11.80 -22.03
C PRO A 539 -17.19 11.58 -21.45
N THR A 540 -18.12 11.11 -22.28
CA THR A 540 -19.47 10.78 -21.81
C THR A 540 -19.39 9.77 -20.64
N PRO A 541 -20.04 10.08 -19.50
CA PRO A 541 -20.15 9.17 -18.36
C PRO A 541 -20.81 7.84 -18.72
N ASP A 542 -20.46 6.80 -17.97
CA ASP A 542 -21.05 5.46 -18.06
C ASP A 542 -21.09 4.78 -16.67
N THR A 543 -21.23 3.45 -16.64
CA THR A 543 -21.37 2.69 -15.38
C THR A 543 -20.09 2.65 -14.54
N THR A 544 -18.93 2.94 -15.12
CA THR A 544 -17.64 2.94 -14.41
C THR A 544 -16.96 4.29 -14.43
N HIS A 545 -17.29 5.15 -15.40
CA HIS A 545 -16.93 6.56 -15.45
C HIS A 545 -18.10 7.42 -14.98
N LEU A 546 -18.15 7.72 -13.69
CA LEU A 546 -19.21 8.49 -13.05
C LEU A 546 -19.16 9.99 -13.39
N ASP A 547 -20.33 10.59 -13.55
CA ASP A 547 -20.51 12.04 -13.54
C ASP A 547 -20.66 12.52 -12.10
N LEU A 548 -19.70 13.31 -11.64
CA LEU A 548 -19.63 13.75 -10.24
C LEU A 548 -19.97 15.23 -10.14
N TRP A 549 -20.40 15.66 -8.96
CA TRP A 549 -20.55 17.07 -8.62
C TRP A 549 -19.21 17.64 -8.14
N SER A 550 -18.85 18.81 -8.67
CA SER A 550 -17.70 19.59 -8.19
C SER A 550 -17.91 20.03 -6.74
N ALA A 551 -16.82 20.32 -6.03
CA ALA A 551 -16.89 20.99 -4.74
C ALA A 551 -17.34 22.45 -4.95
N ALA A 552 -18.40 22.86 -4.25
CA ALA A 552 -18.87 24.25 -4.28
C ALA A 552 -17.79 25.17 -3.69
N ILE A 553 -17.60 26.34 -4.29
CA ILE A 553 -16.87 27.45 -3.67
C ILE A 553 -17.94 28.27 -2.95
N GLU A 554 -17.81 28.42 -1.63
CA GLU A 554 -18.68 29.32 -0.84
C GLU A 554 -18.38 30.79 -1.11
#